data_AF-A0A2P4Z1N0-F1
#
_entry.id   AF-A0A2P4Z1N0-F1
#
_cell.length_a   1.000
_cell.length_b   1.000
_cell.length_c   1.000
_cell.angle_alpha   90.00
_cell.angle_beta   90.00
_cell.angle_gamma   90.00
#
_symmetry.space_group_name_H-M   'P 1'
#
loop_
_entity.id
_entity.type
_entity.pdbx_description
1 polymer ?
#
loop_
_entity_poly.entity_id
_entity_poly.type
_entity_poly.pdbx_seq_one_letter_code
_entity_poly.pdbx_strand_id
1 'polypeptide(L)'
;MKNLWNKYGYTSIFTYFTIYLATFISFWILTINNILDATKLIKLISVLKLDHHINSSKIEQKMETPFGKLFIAWISTKIVEPFRLFSTITLTPYIYKMIKR
;
A
#
# COMPACT_ATOMS: atom_id res chain seq x y z
N MET A 1 14.60 -11.61 -9.22
CA MET A 1 13.23 -12.18 -9.20
C MET A 1 13.15 -13.64 -9.66
N LYS A 2 13.78 -14.05 -10.79
CA LYS A 2 13.77 -15.46 -11.26
C LYS A 2 14.13 -16.50 -10.19
N ASN A 3 15.17 -16.26 -9.38
CA ASN A 3 15.58 -17.21 -8.33
C ASN A 3 14.61 -17.30 -7.15
N LEU A 4 13.86 -16.24 -6.84
CA LEU A 4 12.82 -16.29 -5.80
C LEU A 4 11.61 -17.09 -6.29
N TRP A 5 11.22 -16.90 -7.55
CA TRP A 5 10.08 -17.61 -8.16
C TRP A 5 10.36 -19.10 -8.32
N ASN A 6 11.57 -19.48 -8.74
CA ASN A 6 11.94 -20.90 -8.89
C ASN A 6 12.11 -21.64 -7.54
N LYS A 7 12.50 -20.93 -6.47
CA LYS A 7 12.78 -21.55 -5.15
C LYS A 7 11.61 -21.46 -4.17
N TYR A 8 10.80 -20.42 -4.26
CA TYR A 8 9.73 -20.09 -3.31
C TYR A 8 8.35 -19.93 -3.98
N GLY A 9 8.22 -20.20 -5.28
CA GLY A 9 7.09 -19.89 -6.17
C GLY A 9 5.77 -19.49 -5.51
N TYR A 10 4.97 -20.47 -5.07
CA TYR A 10 3.66 -20.22 -4.47
C TYR A 10 3.73 -19.46 -3.13
N THR A 11 4.72 -19.78 -2.29
CA THR A 11 4.94 -19.09 -1.00
C THR A 11 5.22 -17.61 -1.20
N SER A 12 5.99 -17.23 -2.22
CA SER A 12 6.30 -15.82 -2.51
C SER A 12 5.08 -15.01 -2.94
N ILE A 13 4.20 -15.62 -3.74
CA ILE A 13 2.94 -15.01 -4.19
C ILE A 13 1.99 -14.83 -2.99
N PHE A 14 1.84 -15.87 -2.18
CA PHE A 14 1.01 -15.81 -0.97
C PHE A 14 1.52 -14.74 -0.01
N THR A 15 2.82 -14.71 0.26
CA THR A 15 3.46 -13.70 1.12
C THR A 15 3.22 -12.29 0.61
N TYR A 16 3.39 -12.06 -0.69
CA TYR A 16 3.13 -10.76 -1.31
C TYR A 16 1.66 -10.33 -1.12
N PHE A 17 0.72 -11.24 -1.37
CA PHE A 17 -0.71 -10.97 -1.22
C PHE A 17 -1.09 -10.69 0.24
N THR A 18 -0.56 -11.44 1.19
CA THR A 18 -0.77 -11.20 2.62
C THR A 18 -0.24 -9.85 3.06
N ILE A 19 0.98 -9.49 2.65
CA ILE A 19 1.57 -8.18 2.97
C ILE A 19 0.74 -7.06 2.32
N TYR A 20 0.29 -7.25 1.08
CA TYR A 20 -0.62 -6.31 0.42
C TYR A 20 -1.90 -6.10 1.22
N LEU A 21 -2.57 -7.18 1.61
CA LEU A 21 -3.83 -7.13 2.35
C LEU A 21 -3.63 -6.43 3.71
N ALA A 22 -2.58 -6.80 4.44
CA ALA A 22 -2.25 -6.17 5.73
C ALA A 22 -1.96 -4.68 5.58
N THR A 23 -1.22 -4.29 4.53
CA THR A 23 -0.92 -2.89 4.22
C THR A 23 -2.20 -2.13 3.89
N PHE A 24 -3.05 -2.69 3.03
CA PHE A 24 -4.33 -2.09 2.65
C PHE A 24 -5.25 -1.89 3.84
N ILE A 25 -5.42 -2.92 4.69
CA ILE A 25 -6.24 -2.84 5.90
C ILE A 25 -5.67 -1.80 6.87
N SER A 26 -4.36 -1.74 7.04
CA SER A 26 -3.72 -0.73 7.91
C SER A 26 -4.04 0.69 7.43
N PHE A 27 -3.90 0.95 6.13
CA PHE A 27 -4.26 2.25 5.55
C PHE A 27 -5.75 2.54 5.64
N TRP A 28 -6.60 1.55 5.42
CA TRP A 28 -8.04 1.68 5.56
C TRP A 28 -8.46 2.08 6.98
N ILE A 29 -7.90 1.44 8.00
CA ILE A 29 -8.14 1.77 9.41
C ILE A 29 -7.67 3.19 9.71
N LEU A 30 -6.48 3.58 9.25
CA LEU A 30 -5.96 4.93 9.43
C LEU A 30 -6.86 6.00 8.79
N THR A 31 -7.45 5.70 7.63
CA THR A 31 -8.38 6.62 6.94
C THR A 31 -9.75 6.68 7.63
N ILE A 32 -10.26 5.57 8.16
CA ILE A 32 -11.51 5.59 8.95
C ILE A 32 -11.35 6.42 10.21
N ASN A 33 -10.20 6.33 10.88
CA ASN A 33 -9.88 7.10 12.08
C ASN A 33 -9.54 8.58 11.81
N ASN A 34 -9.69 9.07 10.58
CA ASN A 34 -9.29 10.42 10.13
C ASN A 34 -7.80 10.75 10.43
N ILE A 35 -6.95 9.73 10.57
CA ILE A 35 -5.50 9.92 10.70
C ILE A 35 -4.89 10.20 9.33
N LEU A 36 -5.41 9.57 8.28
CA LEU A 36 -5.07 9.80 6.89
C LEU A 36 -6.21 10.52 6.17
N ASP A 37 -6.06 11.83 6.02
CA ASP A 37 -6.98 12.67 5.26
C ASP A 37 -6.43 13.04 3.88
N ALA A 38 -7.32 13.54 3.03
CA ALA A 38 -7.01 14.04 1.69
C ALA A 38 -5.86 15.07 1.70
N THR A 39 -5.78 15.94 2.70
CA THR A 39 -4.68 16.91 2.88
C THR A 39 -3.31 16.24 3.03
N LYS A 40 -3.21 15.16 3.81
CA LYS A 40 -1.95 14.41 3.97
C LYS A 40 -1.57 13.68 2.70
N LEU A 41 -2.53 13.14 1.97
CA LEU A 41 -2.28 12.56 0.66
C LEU A 41 -1.79 13.59 -0.36
N ILE A 42 -2.44 14.75 -0.44
CA ILE A 42 -2.03 15.84 -1.33
C ILE A 42 -0.60 16.28 -0.99
N LYS A 43 -0.26 16.36 0.30
CA LYS A 43 1.11 16.65 0.74
C LYS A 43 2.12 15.56 0.34
N LEU A 44 1.73 14.29 0.37
CA LEU A 44 2.60 13.19 -0.07
C LEU A 44 2.81 13.22 -1.59
N ILE A 45 1.75 13.55 -2.34
CA ILE A 45 1.76 13.67 -3.80
C ILE A 45 2.57 14.90 -4.24
N SER A 46 2.52 16.01 -3.49
CA SER A 46 3.35 17.20 -3.77
C SER A 46 4.83 16.97 -3.48
N VAL A 47 5.18 16.18 -2.47
CA VAL A 47 6.56 15.69 -2.26
C VAL A 47 7.05 14.89 -3.48
N LEU A 48 6.13 14.19 -4.16
CA LEU A 48 6.39 13.45 -5.39
C LEU A 48 6.33 14.32 -6.67
N LYS A 49 6.19 15.65 -6.56
CA LYS A 49 6.07 16.63 -7.67
C LYS A 49 4.97 16.32 -8.69
N LEU A 50 3.87 15.72 -8.23
CA LEU A 50 2.68 15.39 -9.04
C LEU A 50 1.55 16.44 -8.89
N ASP A 51 1.90 17.61 -8.36
CA ASP A 51 1.02 18.70 -7.93
C ASP A 51 0.37 19.48 -9.09
N HIS A 52 0.93 19.41 -10.30
CA HIS A 52 0.53 20.30 -11.41
C HIS A 52 -0.86 20.05 -12.00
N HIS A 53 -1.58 18.99 -11.60
CA HIS A 53 -2.87 18.61 -12.20
C HIS A 53 -4.00 18.35 -11.18
N ILE A 54 -3.79 18.62 -9.89
CA ILE A 54 -4.70 18.18 -8.83
C ILE A 54 -5.38 19.39 -8.17
N ASN A 55 -6.63 19.62 -8.53
CA ASN A 55 -7.45 20.70 -7.98
C ASN A 55 -7.92 20.31 -6.55
N SER A 56 -7.20 20.80 -5.54
CA SER A 56 -7.23 20.32 -4.14
C SER A 56 -8.60 20.40 -3.45
N SER A 57 -9.38 21.46 -3.70
CA SER A 57 -10.65 21.70 -2.98
C SER A 57 -11.80 20.75 -3.38
N LYS A 58 -11.89 20.37 -4.66
CA LYS A 58 -12.90 19.40 -5.13
C LYS A 58 -12.59 17.96 -4.72
N ILE A 59 -11.32 17.70 -4.41
CA ILE A 59 -10.82 16.36 -4.08
C ILE A 59 -11.08 16.04 -2.62
N GLU A 60 -10.82 16.99 -1.71
CA GLU A 60 -11.14 16.85 -0.28
C GLU A 60 -12.62 16.49 -0.07
N GLN A 61 -13.53 17.23 -0.71
CA GLN A 61 -14.97 17.02 -0.53
C GLN A 61 -15.46 15.66 -1.04
N LYS A 62 -14.89 15.14 -2.13
CA LYS A 62 -15.23 13.80 -2.65
C LYS A 62 -14.55 12.69 -1.85
N MET A 63 -13.41 12.98 -1.25
CA MET A 63 -12.59 12.04 -0.49
C MET A 63 -13.13 11.75 0.92
N GLU A 64 -13.98 12.62 1.48
CA GLU A 64 -14.65 12.38 2.76
C GLU A 64 -15.74 11.30 2.70
N THR A 65 -16.23 10.94 1.50
CA THR A 65 -17.20 9.84 1.34
C THR A 65 -16.58 8.48 1.70
N PRO A 66 -17.38 7.46 2.09
CA PRO A 66 -16.85 6.13 2.38
C PRO A 66 -16.03 5.53 1.22
N PHE A 67 -16.46 5.77 -0.02
CA PHE A 67 -15.71 5.40 -1.22
C PHE A 67 -14.47 6.27 -1.44
N GLY A 68 -14.53 7.56 -1.11
CA GLY A 68 -13.38 8.46 -1.08
C GLY A 68 -12.28 7.96 -0.15
N LYS A 69 -12.66 7.55 1.07
CA LYS A 69 -11.75 6.94 2.04
C LYS A 69 -11.11 5.65 1.51
N LEU A 70 -11.86 4.83 0.76
CA LEU A 70 -11.33 3.58 0.17
C LEU A 70 -10.28 3.94 -0.88
N PHE A 71 -10.57 4.95 -1.69
CA PHE A 71 -9.69 5.44 -2.73
C PHE A 71 -8.40 6.04 -2.16
N ILE A 72 -8.49 6.80 -1.07
CA ILE A 72 -7.32 7.32 -0.32
C ILE A 72 -6.45 6.15 0.15
N ALA A 73 -7.04 5.15 0.80
CA ALA A 73 -6.30 3.99 1.29
C ALA A 73 -5.62 3.25 0.12
N TRP A 74 -6.34 3.06 -1.00
CA TRP A 74 -5.79 2.42 -2.19
C TRP A 74 -4.63 3.19 -2.81
N ILE A 75 -4.75 4.52 -3.01
CA ILE A 75 -3.64 5.36 -3.50
C ILE A 75 -2.44 5.26 -2.56
N SER A 76 -2.68 5.30 -1.24
CA SER A 76 -1.62 5.14 -0.24
C SER A 76 -0.86 3.82 -0.44
N THR A 77 -1.57 2.72 -0.73
CA THR A 77 -0.91 1.42 -1.02
C THR A 77 -0.07 1.40 -2.28
N LYS A 78 -0.34 2.29 -3.25
CA LYS A 78 0.45 2.44 -4.48
C LYS A 78 1.74 3.20 -4.22
N ILE A 79 1.70 4.22 -3.38
CA ILE A 79 2.90 5.00 -3.04
C ILE A 79 3.89 4.14 -2.23
N VAL A 80 3.38 3.25 -1.38
CA VAL A 80 4.20 2.30 -0.59
C VAL A 80 4.54 1.03 -1.37
N GLU A 81 4.16 0.92 -2.64
CA GLU A 81 4.39 -0.27 -3.46
C GLU A 81 5.88 -0.69 -3.56
N PRO A 82 6.87 0.21 -3.73
CA PRO A 82 8.29 -0.16 -3.73
C PRO A 82 8.74 -0.75 -2.40
N PHE A 83 8.30 -0.15 -1.29
CA PHE A 83 8.59 -0.63 0.06
C PHE A 83 7.97 -2.01 0.31
N ARG A 84 6.72 -2.22 -0.13
CA ARG A 84 6.05 -3.52 -0.03
C ARG A 84 6.83 -4.62 -0.75
N LEU A 85 7.32 -4.33 -1.95
CA LEU A 85 8.14 -5.25 -2.74
C LEU A 85 9.44 -5.61 -2.01
N PHE A 86 10.11 -4.61 -1.44
CA PHE A 86 11.32 -4.81 -0.63
C PHE A 86 11.07 -5.67 0.62
N SER A 87 10.00 -5.38 1.36
CA SER A 87 9.58 -6.16 2.54
C SER A 87 9.27 -7.61 2.16
N THR A 88 8.60 -7.83 1.03
CA THR A 88 8.27 -9.17 0.53
C THR A 88 9.53 -9.97 0.23
N ILE A 89 10.50 -9.38 -0.47
CA ILE A 89 11.77 -10.04 -0.81
C ILE A 89 12.52 -10.47 0.45
N THR A 90 12.50 -9.63 1.48
CA THR A 90 13.19 -9.88 2.76
C THR A 90 12.47 -10.93 3.60
N LEU A 91 11.13 -10.90 3.66
CA LEU A 91 10.32 -11.80 4.49
C LEU A 91 10.08 -13.18 3.87
N THR A 92 10.00 -13.27 2.54
CA THR A 92 9.76 -14.54 1.81
C THR A 92 10.66 -15.71 2.26
N PRO A 93 12.01 -15.56 2.35
CA PRO A 93 12.86 -16.67 2.79
C PRO A 93 12.63 -17.04 4.26
N TYR A 94 12.24 -16.08 5.11
CA TYR A 94 11.92 -16.33 6.52
C TYR A 94 10.62 -17.13 6.67
N ILE A 95 9.56 -16.71 5.98
CA ILE A 95 8.27 -17.40 6.00
C ILE A 95 8.38 -18.80 5.41
N TYR A 96 9.14 -18.97 4.32
CA TYR A 96 9.36 -20.31 3.75
C TYR A 96 10.06 -21.26 4.73
N LYS A 97 11.05 -20.77 5.49
CA LYS A 97 11.69 -21.59 6.54
C LYS A 97 10.70 -21.97 7.64
N MET A 98 9.75 -21.09 7.98
CA MET A 98 8.75 -21.35 9.00
C MET A 98 7.71 -22.38 8.55
N ILE A 99 7.28 -22.35 7.28
CA ILE A 99 6.29 -23.29 6.74
C ILE A 99 6.89 -24.68 6.49
N LYS A 100 8.18 -24.76 6.12
CA LYS A 100 8.86 -26.03 5.86
C LYS A 100 9.33 -26.74 7.14
N ARG A 101 9.36 -26.04 8.26
CA ARG A 101 9.70 -26.59 9.59
C ARG A 101 8.47 -27.18 10.23
#